data_AF-A0A6G3Z2X8-F1
#
_entry.id   AF-A0A6G3Z2X8-F1
#
_cell.length_a   1.000
_cell.length_b   1.000
_cell.length_c   1.000
_cell.angle_alpha   90.00
_cell.angle_beta   90.00
_cell.angle_gamma   90.00
#
_symmetry.space_group_name_H-M   'P 1'
#
loop_
_entity.id
_entity.type
_entity.pdbx_description
1 polymer ?
#
loop_
_entity_poly.entity_id
_entity_poly.type
_entity_poly.pdbx_seq_one_letter_code
_entity_poly.pdbx_strand_id
1 'polypeptide(L)' 'SSRVLEHIIQEAERRVYLRLNLETGAMPEFAPARALYSRYGFEYCDPFADYIEDPNSVFMTKKL' A
#
# COMPACT_ATOMS: atom_id res chain seq x y z
N SER A 1 -3.34 -6.48 -14.46
CA SER A 1 -4.23 -5.65 -13.64
C SER A 1 -4.73 -6.40 -12.43
N SER A 2 -4.75 -5.73 -11.27
CA SER A 2 -5.39 -6.23 -10.05
C SER A 2 -6.74 -5.53 -9.87
N ARG A 3 -7.83 -6.24 -10.16
CA ARG A 3 -9.19 -5.66 -10.15
C ARG A 3 -9.62 -5.19 -8.76
N VAL A 4 -9.16 -5.85 -7.71
CA VAL A 4 -9.50 -5.49 -6.32
C VAL A 4 -8.80 -4.20 -5.93
N LEU A 5 -7.50 -4.06 -6.23
CA LEU A 5 -6.74 -2.85 -5.92
C LEU A 5 -7.27 -1.63 -6.69
N GLU A 6 -7.60 -1.82 -7.98
CA GLU A 6 -8.23 -0.79 -8.81
C GLU A 6 -9.55 -0.31 -8.20
N HIS A 7 -10.41 -1.23 -7.78
CA HIS A 7 -11.68 -0.91 -7.15
C HIS A 7 -11.51 -0.15 -5.83
N ILE A 8 -10.55 -0.54 -4.99
CA ILE A 8 -10.26 0.15 -3.72
C ILE A 8 -9.81 1.60 -3.96
N ILE A 9 -8.90 1.81 -4.92
CA ILE A 9 -8.41 3.15 -5.27
C ILE A 9 -9.56 4.03 -5.78
N GLN A 10 -10.36 3.51 -6.71
CA GLN A 10 -11.52 4.23 -7.26
C GLN A 10 -12.53 4.62 -6.17
N GLU A 11 -12.81 3.71 -5.24
CA GLU A 11 -13.74 3.99 -4.13
C GLU A 11 -13.17 5.04 -3.17
N ALA A 12 -11.86 5.01 -2.92
CA ALA A 12 -11.20 6.00 -2.07
C ALA A 12 -11.20 7.39 -2.71
N GLU A 13 -10.94 7.49 -4.01
CA GLU A 13 -11.07 8.73 -4.79
C GLU A 13 -12.51 9.26 -4.76
N ARG A 14 -13.51 8.38 -4.98
CA ARG A 14 -14.93 8.73 -4.93
C ARG A 14 -15.36 9.29 -3.57
N ARG A 15 -14.75 8.80 -2.49
CA ARG A 15 -14.96 9.27 -1.11
C ARG A 15 -14.11 10.47 -0.73
N VAL A 16 -13.27 10.97 -1.64
CA VAL A 16 -12.38 12.11 -1.42
C VAL A 16 -11.40 11.85 -0.27
N TYR A 17 -10.90 10.61 -0.17
CA TYR A 17 -9.79 10.31 0.72
C TYR A 17 -8.52 10.95 0.16
N LEU A 18 -7.65 11.44 1.06
CA LEU A 18 -6.41 12.12 0.66
C LEU A 18 -5.24 11.14 0.43
N ARG A 19 -5.36 9.92 0.96
CA ARG A 19 -4.28 8.94 1.01
C ARG A 19 -4.80 7.54 1.27
N LEU A 20 -4.08 6.55 0.76
CA LEU A 20 -4.15 5.15 1.16
C LEU A 20 -2.82 4.73 1.76
N ASN A 21 -2.88 3.98 2.86
CA ASN A 21 -1.72 3.31 3.45
C ASN A 21 -1.95 1.81 3.44
N LEU A 22 -0.90 1.04 3.26
CA LEU A 22 -0.93 -0.42 3.35
C LEU A 22 0.30 -0.95 4.09
N GLU A 23 0.12 -2.11 4.69
CA GLU A 23 1.17 -2.96 5.24
C GLU A 23 1.27 -4.21 4.35
N THR A 24 2.48 -4.72 4.15
CA THR A 24 2.72 -5.99 3.46
C THR A 24 4.04 -6.61 3.93
N GLY A 25 4.26 -7.88 3.60
CA GLY A 25 5.45 -8.60 4.04
C GLY A 25 6.75 -8.05 3.44
N ALA A 26 7.82 -8.06 4.23
CA ALA A 26 9.18 -7.67 3.84
C ALA A 26 9.93 -8.79 3.08
N MET A 27 9.56 -10.05 3.31
CA MET A 27 10.26 -11.22 2.76
C MET A 27 10.20 -11.27 1.22
N PRO A 28 11.15 -11.96 0.54
CA PRO A 28 11.21 -12.02 -0.92
C PRO A 28 9.93 -12.55 -1.59
N GLU A 29 9.19 -13.41 -0.92
CA GLU A 29 7.93 -14.00 -1.38
C GLU A 29 6.85 -12.93 -1.62
N PHE A 30 6.94 -11.80 -0.91
CA PHE A 30 6.04 -10.64 -1.07
C PHE A 30 6.57 -9.60 -2.07
N ALA A 31 7.75 -9.79 -2.66
CA ALA A 31 8.29 -8.87 -3.67
C ALA A 31 7.33 -8.62 -4.85
N PRO A 32 6.59 -9.63 -5.37
CA PRO A 32 5.58 -9.40 -6.41
C PRO A 32 4.44 -8.47 -5.96
N ALA A 33 4.01 -8.56 -4.70
CA ALA A 33 2.99 -7.68 -4.14
C ALA A 33 3.51 -6.24 -4.02
N ARG A 34 4.72 -6.05 -3.49
CA ARG A 34 5.36 -4.72 -3.42
C ARG A 34 5.53 -4.10 -4.80
N ALA A 35 5.99 -4.88 -5.78
CA ALA A 35 6.11 -4.42 -7.15
C ALA A 35 4.74 -4.05 -7.77
N LEU A 36 3.69 -4.79 -7.44
CA LEU A 36 2.32 -4.44 -7.83
C LEU A 36 1.94 -3.08 -7.23
N TYR A 37 2.07 -2.88 -5.92
CA TYR A 37 1.70 -1.62 -5.28
C TYR A 37 2.50 -0.43 -5.83
N SER A 38 3.81 -0.59 -6.05
CA SER A 38 4.64 0.45 -6.69
C SER A 38 4.13 0.84 -8.08
N ARG A 39 3.67 -0.12 -8.89
CA ARG A 39 3.07 0.18 -10.22
C ARG A 39 1.78 0.99 -10.12
N TYR A 40 1.04 0.89 -9.02
CA TYR A 40 -0.14 1.70 -8.74
C TYR A 40 0.19 3.03 -8.04
N GLY A 41 1.48 3.36 -7.89
CA GLY A 41 1.95 4.63 -7.33
C GLY A 41 1.96 4.66 -5.80
N PHE A 42 2.10 3.51 -5.15
CA PHE A 42 2.47 3.45 -3.74
C PHE A 42 3.99 3.59 -3.57
N GLU A 43 4.41 4.36 -2.59
CA GLU A 43 5.80 4.59 -2.20
C GLU A 43 6.04 4.04 -0.79
N TYR A 44 7.26 3.61 -0.48
CA TYR A 44 7.59 3.17 0.89
C TYR A 44 7.44 4.33 1.87
N CYS A 45 6.96 4.04 3.08
CA CYS A 45 6.85 5.00 4.16
C CYS A 45 7.14 4.34 5.52
N ASP A 46 7.26 5.17 6.55
CA ASP A 46 7.29 4.74 7.93
C ASP A 46 5.95 4.08 8.34
N PRO A 47 5.91 3.31 9.45
CA PRO A 47 4.66 2.82 10.03
C PRO A 47 3.63 3.93 10.24
N PHE A 48 2.36 3.59 10.16
CA PHE A 48 1.25 4.54 10.31
C PHE A 48 0.28 4.10 11.42
N ALA A 49 -0.52 5.03 11.93
CA ALA A 49 -1.43 4.77 13.05
C ALA A 49 -0.68 4.12 14.24
N ASP A 50 -1.15 2.98 14.73
CA ASP A 50 -0.55 2.27 15.86
C ASP A 50 0.45 1.16 15.43
N TYR A 51 0.76 1.07 14.14
CA TYR A 51 1.79 0.14 13.67
C TYR A 51 3.17 0.61 14.10
N ILE A 52 4.01 -0.34 14.50
CA ILE A 52 5.42 -0.11 14.82
C ILE A 52 6.30 -0.79 13.76
N GLU A 53 7.57 -0.40 13.70
CA GLU A 53 8.53 -1.09 12.84
C GLU A 53 8.65 -2.56 13.25
N ASP A 54 8.45 -3.45 12.29
CA ASP A 54 8.65 -4.90 12.43
C ASP A 54 9.51 -5.39 11.25
N PRO A 55 10.52 -6.25 11.49
CA PRO A 55 11.39 -6.74 10.41
C PRO A 55 10.67 -7.52 9.31
N ASN A 56 9.45 -8.01 9.56
CA ASN A 56 8.68 -8.78 8.60
C ASN A 56 7.65 -7.92 7.85
N SER A 57 7.48 -6.65 8.23
CA SER A 57 6.52 -5.74 7.62
C SER A 57 7.22 -4.60 6.88
N VAL A 58 6.63 -4.20 5.77
CA VAL A 58 6.93 -2.93 5.11
C VAL A 58 5.64 -2.16 4.92
N PHE A 59 5.74 -0.84 5.04
CA PHE A 59 4.62 0.06 4.91
C PHE A 59 4.76 0.87 3.63
N MET A 60 3.65 1.11 2.96
CA MET A 60 3.61 1.91 1.75
C MET A 60 2.42 2.85 1.76
N THR A 61 2.58 4.01 1.13
CA THR A 61 1.57 5.06 1.05
C THR A 61 1.36 5.53 -0.38
N LYS A 62 0.12 5.88 -0.72
CA LYS A 62 -0.26 6.52 -1.98
C LYS A 62 -1.10 7.74 -1.66
N LYS A 63 -0.68 8.91 -2.15
CA LYS A 63 -1.55 10.10 -2.21
C LYS A 63 -2.57 9.90 -3.33
N LEU A 64 -3.82 10.27 -3.06
CA LEU A 64 -4.95 10.22 -4.00
C LEU A 64 -5.26 11.63 -4.52
#